data_AF-R4L9H2-F1
#
_entry.id   AF-R4L9H2-F1
#
_cell.length_a   1.000
_cell.length_b   1.000
_cell.length_c   1.000
_cell.angle_alpha   90.00
_cell.angle_beta   90.00
_cell.angle_gamma   90.00
#
_symmetry.space_group_name_H-M   'P 1'
#
loop_
_entity.id
_entity.type
_entity.pdbx_description
1 polymer ?
#
loop_
_entity_poly.entity_id
_entity_poly.type
_entity_poly.pdbx_seq_one_letter_code
_entity_poly.pdbx_strand_id
1 'polypeptide(L)'
;TGLRRMIPFHNFDEELEGYSPHLTSLVSGLNYASRPAGLCLRDLVDFVDVQDMARWRERLLYTMDIGHAIDHEGQEIPLDAEHGIDILGALLESSHDSLNADYYGNLHNSGHVMMARIS
;
A
#
# COMPACT_ATOMS: atom_id res chain seq x y z
N THR A 1 -23.01 -13.26 11.07
CA THR A 1 -23.70 -12.28 10.20
C THR A 1 -24.06 -12.83 8.81
N GLY A 2 -23.61 -14.02 8.39
CA GLY A 2 -24.04 -14.62 7.09
C GLY A 2 -23.56 -13.86 5.84
N LEU A 3 -22.69 -12.87 6.00
CA LEU A 3 -22.14 -12.06 4.91
C LEU A 3 -21.05 -12.82 4.16
N ARG A 4 -20.85 -12.44 2.90
CA ARG A 4 -19.72 -12.93 2.09
C ARG A 4 -18.40 -12.44 2.70
N ARG A 5 -17.31 -13.18 2.43
CA ARG A 5 -15.96 -12.72 2.76
C ARG A 5 -15.66 -11.42 2.01
N MET A 6 -14.85 -10.56 2.62
CA MET A 6 -14.37 -9.33 1.99
C MET A 6 -13.64 -9.65 0.68
N ILE A 7 -13.87 -8.81 -0.33
CA ILE A 7 -13.15 -8.87 -1.60
C ILE A 7 -11.86 -8.02 -1.49
N PRO A 8 -10.74 -8.46 -2.08
CA PRO A 8 -9.50 -7.70 -2.05
C PRO A 8 -9.57 -6.49 -2.98
N PHE A 9 -9.08 -5.35 -2.52
CA PHE A 9 -8.87 -4.15 -3.34
C PHE A 9 -7.55 -4.28 -4.11
N HIS A 10 -7.60 -4.94 -5.27
CA HIS A 10 -6.43 -5.27 -6.09
C HIS A 10 -6.34 -4.44 -7.37
N ASN A 11 -7.45 -3.85 -7.81
CA ASN A 11 -7.54 -2.94 -8.93
C ASN A 11 -7.70 -1.50 -8.41
N PHE A 12 -6.69 -0.66 -8.64
CA PHE A 12 -6.66 0.71 -8.10
C PHE A 12 -7.62 1.67 -8.81
N ASP A 13 -8.21 1.25 -9.93
CA ASP A 13 -9.25 1.99 -10.64
C ASP A 13 -10.67 1.74 -10.08
N GLU A 14 -10.83 0.75 -9.19
CA GLU A 14 -12.14 0.47 -8.59
C GLU A 14 -12.60 1.58 -7.65
N GLU A 15 -13.92 1.84 -7.67
CA GLU A 15 -14.57 2.78 -6.78
C GLU A 15 -14.59 2.26 -5.34
N LEU A 16 -14.21 3.11 -4.41
CA LEU A 16 -14.26 2.82 -2.98
C LEU A 16 -15.67 3.04 -2.42
N GLU A 17 -16.05 2.17 -1.49
CA GLU A 17 -17.25 2.36 -0.69
C GLU A 17 -17.13 3.60 0.21
N GLY A 18 -18.28 4.23 0.45
CA GLY A 18 -18.38 5.38 1.33
C GLY A 18 -18.32 4.98 2.81
N TYR A 19 -17.69 5.82 3.62
CA TYR A 19 -17.61 5.64 5.07
C TYR A 19 -17.59 6.98 5.80
N SER A 20 -18.41 7.11 6.84
CA SER A 20 -18.43 8.29 7.70
C SER A 20 -18.06 7.89 9.13
N PRO A 21 -16.89 8.32 9.65
CA PRO A 21 -16.39 7.87 10.94
C PRO A 21 -17.15 8.47 12.13
N HIS A 22 -17.79 9.63 11.96
CA HIS A 22 -18.42 10.39 13.06
C HIS A 22 -17.46 10.64 14.24
N LEU A 23 -16.19 10.90 13.94
CA LEU A 23 -15.14 11.18 14.92
C LEU A 23 -14.68 12.64 14.84
N THR A 24 -14.49 13.26 16.00
CA THR A 24 -13.93 14.60 16.16
C THR A 24 -12.61 14.52 16.93
N SER A 25 -11.56 15.17 16.42
CA SER A 25 -10.33 15.37 17.16
C SER A 25 -10.54 16.42 18.25
N LEU A 26 -10.44 16.03 19.52
CA LEU A 26 -10.56 16.96 20.64
C LEU A 26 -9.40 17.96 20.73
N VAL A 27 -8.29 17.68 20.03
CA VAL A 27 -7.11 18.55 20.02
C VAL A 27 -7.32 19.74 19.09
N SER A 28 -7.85 19.52 17.88
CA SER A 28 -8.06 20.57 16.88
C SER A 28 -9.50 21.05 16.77
N GLY A 29 -10.47 20.30 17.31
CA GLY A 29 -11.90 20.51 17.10
C GLY A 29 -12.38 20.11 15.69
N LEU A 30 -11.50 19.60 14.83
CA LEU A 30 -11.84 19.19 13.46
C LEU A 30 -12.34 17.74 13.42
N ASN A 31 -13.23 17.46 12.48
CA ASN A 31 -13.72 16.10 12.22
C ASN A 31 -12.75 15.33 11.31
N TYR A 32 -12.68 14.02 11.51
CA TYR A 32 -12.13 13.14 10.48
C TYR A 32 -13.03 13.19 9.24
N ALA A 33 -12.42 13.35 8.07
CA ALA A 33 -13.16 13.46 6.82
C ALA A 33 -14.00 12.20 6.58
N SER A 34 -15.24 12.40 6.11
CA SER A 34 -16.06 11.31 5.59
C SER A 34 -15.74 11.11 4.12
N ARG A 35 -15.69 9.85 3.68
CA ARG A 35 -15.51 9.50 2.27
C ARG A 35 -16.86 9.17 1.66
N PRO A 36 -17.37 9.91 0.65
CA PRO A 36 -18.55 9.48 -0.10
C PRO A 36 -18.23 8.25 -0.96
N ALA A 37 -19.26 7.49 -1.34
CA ALA A 37 -19.08 6.37 -2.25
C ALA A 37 -18.77 6.84 -3.68
N GLY A 38 -18.12 5.99 -4.48
CA GLY A 38 -17.88 6.25 -5.91
C GLY A 38 -16.59 7.01 -6.21
N LEU A 39 -15.65 7.06 -5.26
CA LEU A 39 -14.35 7.68 -5.46
C LEU A 39 -13.28 6.62 -5.77
N CYS A 40 -12.51 6.83 -6.83
CA CYS A 40 -11.31 6.04 -7.16
C CYS A 40 -10.05 6.71 -6.60
N LEU A 41 -8.98 5.93 -6.39
CA LEU A 41 -7.68 6.49 -6.00
C LEU A 41 -7.22 7.55 -7.03
N ARG A 42 -6.52 8.57 -6.55
CA ARG A 42 -5.99 9.69 -7.36
C ARG A 42 -4.61 10.05 -6.89
N ASP A 43 -3.83 10.60 -7.81
CA ASP A 43 -2.47 11.05 -7.53
C ASP A 43 -2.42 12.11 -6.43
N LEU A 44 -1.37 12.04 -5.62
CA LEU A 44 -1.05 13.02 -4.60
C LEU A 44 0.19 13.79 -5.06
N VAL A 45 -0.02 15.04 -5.50
CA VAL A 45 0.97 15.90 -6.20
C VAL A 45 2.35 15.93 -5.52
N ASP A 46 2.39 15.90 -4.19
CA ASP A 46 3.64 16.01 -3.41
C ASP A 46 4.03 14.70 -2.70
N PHE A 47 3.49 13.55 -3.12
CA PHE A 47 3.71 12.29 -2.40
C PHE A 47 3.88 11.05 -3.29
N VAL A 48 2.84 10.64 -4.02
CA VAL A 48 2.84 9.40 -4.81
C VAL A 48 1.73 9.44 -5.85
N ASP A 49 1.98 8.85 -7.02
CA ASP A 49 0.94 8.64 -8.04
C ASP A 49 0.39 7.19 -8.02
N VAL A 50 -0.79 6.98 -8.62
CA VAL A 50 -1.41 5.64 -8.67
C VAL A 50 -0.55 4.66 -9.48
N GLN A 51 0.25 5.16 -10.41
CA GLN A 51 1.12 4.35 -11.26
C GLN A 51 2.35 3.84 -10.50
N ASP A 52 2.91 4.59 -9.55
CA ASP A 52 3.95 4.18 -8.62
C ASP A 52 3.45 2.98 -7.81
N MET A 53 2.26 3.08 -7.23
CA MET A 53 1.62 2.01 -6.48
C MET A 53 1.49 0.73 -7.32
N ALA A 54 1.02 0.86 -8.57
CA ALA A 54 0.91 -0.26 -9.49
C ALA A 54 2.29 -0.87 -9.79
N ARG A 55 3.31 -0.02 -10.06
CA ARG A 55 4.68 -0.47 -10.33
C ARG A 55 5.28 -1.23 -9.15
N TRP A 56 5.08 -0.75 -7.92
CA TRP A 56 5.57 -1.42 -6.72
C TRP A 56 4.92 -2.79 -6.51
N ARG A 57 3.59 -2.88 -6.73
CA ARG A 57 2.88 -4.17 -6.73
C ARG A 57 3.48 -5.13 -7.74
N GLU A 58 3.68 -4.71 -8.99
CA GLU A 58 4.25 -5.56 -10.04
C GLU A 58 5.67 -6.01 -9.70
N ARG A 59 6.52 -5.14 -9.14
CA ARG A 59 7.88 -5.49 -8.71
C ARG A 59 7.87 -6.51 -7.58
N LEU A 60 6.99 -6.36 -6.59
CA LEU A 60 6.84 -7.30 -5.49
C LEU A 60 6.39 -8.67 -6.00
N LEU A 61 5.37 -8.73 -6.87
CA LEU A 61 4.91 -9.98 -7.48
C LEU A 61 6.02 -10.64 -8.30
N TYR A 62 6.74 -9.87 -9.11
CA TYR A 62 7.88 -10.37 -9.88
C TYR A 62 8.97 -10.97 -8.98
N THR A 63 9.34 -10.30 -7.89
CA THR A 63 10.30 -10.81 -6.91
C THR A 63 9.83 -12.09 -6.23
N MET A 64 8.53 -12.22 -5.93
CA MET A 64 7.94 -13.46 -5.42
C MET A 64 8.03 -14.60 -6.45
N ASP A 65 7.75 -14.30 -7.72
CA ASP A 65 7.74 -15.30 -8.80
C ASP A 65 9.14 -15.83 -9.14
N ILE A 66 10.16 -14.97 -9.13
CA ILE A 66 11.56 -15.37 -9.41
C ILE A 66 12.30 -15.93 -8.18
N GLY A 67 11.75 -15.73 -6.98
CA GLY A 67 12.29 -16.26 -5.73
C GLY A 67 13.47 -15.50 -5.13
N HIS A 68 13.73 -14.25 -5.54
CA HIS A 68 14.74 -13.38 -4.93
C HIS A 68 14.36 -11.90 -5.02
N ALA A 69 14.78 -11.13 -4.02
CA ALA A 69 14.72 -9.68 -4.01
C ALA A 69 16.05 -9.08 -4.50
N ILE A 70 16.05 -7.79 -4.86
CA ILE A 70 17.25 -7.04 -5.24
C ILE A 70 17.51 -5.97 -4.18
N ASP A 71 18.68 -5.97 -3.57
CA ASP A 71 19.04 -4.94 -2.59
C ASP A 71 19.42 -3.61 -3.27
N HIS A 72 19.73 -2.59 -2.48
CA HIS A 72 20.15 -1.27 -2.96
C HIS A 72 21.49 -1.26 -3.72
N GLU A 73 22.32 -2.29 -3.55
CA GLU A 73 23.58 -2.46 -4.29
C GLU A 73 23.38 -3.26 -5.60
N GLY A 74 22.18 -3.80 -5.82
CA GLY A 74 21.86 -4.63 -6.98
C GLY A 74 22.15 -6.12 -6.79
N GLN A 75 22.40 -6.58 -5.56
CA GLN A 75 22.61 -7.99 -5.26
C GLN A 75 21.29 -8.73 -5.13
N GLU A 76 21.26 -9.98 -5.61
CA GLU A 76 20.11 -10.87 -5.48
C GLU A 76 20.11 -11.53 -4.10
N ILE A 77 19.06 -11.27 -3.31
CA ILE A 77 18.84 -11.84 -1.99
C ILE A 77 17.72 -12.89 -2.08
N PRO A 78 18.02 -14.18 -1.86
CA PRO A 78 17.03 -15.25 -2.03
C PRO A 78 15.89 -15.15 -1.03
N LEU A 79 14.67 -15.43 -1.48
CA LEU A 79 13.49 -15.57 -0.63
C LEU A 79 13.39 -17.03 -0.14
N ASP A 80 14.19 -17.35 0.88
CA ASP A 80 14.19 -18.69 1.46
C ASP A 80 13.00 -18.94 2.41
N ALA A 81 12.83 -20.20 2.84
CA ALA A 81 11.73 -20.58 3.71
C ALA A 81 11.83 -20.04 5.15
N GLU A 82 13.00 -19.57 5.57
CA GLU A 82 13.25 -19.09 6.93
C GLU A 82 13.03 -17.57 7.03
N HIS A 83 13.49 -16.80 6.04
CA HIS A 83 13.54 -15.33 6.07
C HIS A 83 12.70 -14.68 4.96
N GLY A 84 12.24 -15.42 3.95
CA GLY A 84 11.58 -14.84 2.78
C GLY A 84 10.33 -14.02 3.12
N ILE A 85 9.55 -14.44 4.12
CA ILE A 85 8.37 -13.69 4.57
C ILE A 85 8.78 -12.38 5.28
N ASP A 86 9.81 -12.41 6.10
CA ASP A 86 10.30 -11.23 6.81
C ASP A 86 10.83 -10.18 5.83
N ILE A 87 11.58 -10.64 4.81
CA ILE A 87 12.04 -9.79 3.70
C ILE A 87 10.83 -9.18 2.98
N LEU A 88 9.88 -10.00 2.53
CA LEU A 88 8.70 -9.52 1.81
C LEU A 88 7.86 -8.54 2.66
N GLY A 89 7.75 -8.77 3.96
CA GLY A 89 7.11 -7.85 4.91
C GLY A 89 7.80 -6.49 4.92
N ALA A 90 9.13 -6.47 5.08
CA ALA A 90 9.92 -5.26 5.06
C ALA A 90 9.81 -4.49 3.73
N LEU A 91 9.75 -5.19 2.59
CA LEU A 91 9.58 -4.57 1.28
C LEU A 91 8.16 -4.01 1.07
N LEU A 92 7.12 -4.75 1.49
CA LEU A 92 5.71 -4.40 1.27
C LEU A 92 5.25 -3.23 2.15
N GLU A 93 5.60 -3.28 3.44
CA GLU A 93 5.35 -2.16 4.36
C GLU A 93 6.30 -1.00 4.08
N SER A 94 7.50 -1.30 3.57
CA SER A 94 8.66 -0.40 3.49
C SER A 94 9.03 0.16 4.85
N SER A 95 9.46 -0.75 5.73
CA SER A 95 10.07 -0.40 7.00
C SER A 95 11.51 0.11 6.78
N HIS A 96 12.17 0.54 7.86
CA HIS A 96 13.61 0.85 7.82
C HIS A 96 14.46 -0.33 7.29
N ASP A 97 13.95 -1.55 7.42
CA ASP A 97 14.64 -2.79 7.06
C ASP A 97 14.41 -3.20 5.58
N SER A 98 13.72 -2.36 4.79
CA SER A 98 13.55 -2.61 3.36
C SER A 98 14.90 -2.64 2.65
N LEU A 99 15.18 -3.75 1.95
CA LEU A 99 16.44 -3.95 1.22
C LEU A 99 16.67 -2.91 0.12
N ASN A 100 15.60 -2.38 -0.47
CA ASN A 100 15.64 -1.40 -1.54
C ASN A 100 14.32 -0.61 -1.65
N ALA A 101 14.13 0.36 -0.75
CA ALA A 101 12.91 1.17 -0.70
C ALA A 101 12.68 2.00 -1.98
N ASP A 102 13.73 2.44 -2.67
CA ASP A 102 13.62 3.20 -3.92
C ASP A 102 13.04 2.33 -5.05
N TYR A 103 13.32 1.02 -5.03
CA TYR A 103 12.81 0.07 -6.02
C TYR A 103 11.45 -0.51 -5.63
N TYR A 104 11.29 -1.02 -4.41
CA TYR A 104 10.05 -1.66 -3.97
C TYR A 104 8.99 -0.69 -3.46
N GLY A 105 9.37 0.55 -3.19
CA GLY A 105 8.46 1.62 -2.81
C GLY A 105 7.95 1.51 -1.39
N ASN A 106 6.75 2.02 -1.15
CA ASN A 106 6.10 2.07 0.15
C ASN A 106 4.61 1.70 0.04
N LEU A 107 4.33 0.55 -0.57
CA LEU A 107 3.00 0.20 -1.08
C LEU A 107 1.90 0.24 0.00
N HIS A 108 2.11 -0.44 1.14
CA HIS A 108 1.09 -0.50 2.18
C HIS A 108 0.80 0.88 2.81
N ASN A 109 1.84 1.63 3.19
CA ASN A 109 1.64 2.91 3.85
C ASN A 109 1.11 3.97 2.88
N SER A 110 1.60 3.99 1.65
CA SER A 110 1.07 4.88 0.62
C SER A 110 -0.40 4.60 0.31
N GLY A 111 -0.81 3.33 0.34
CA GLY A 111 -2.23 2.95 0.24
C GLY A 111 -3.09 3.59 1.33
N HIS A 112 -2.64 3.55 2.59
CA HIS A 112 -3.33 4.25 3.70
C HIS A 112 -3.42 5.75 3.47
N VAL A 113 -2.31 6.39 3.05
CA VAL A 113 -2.27 7.84 2.82
C VAL A 113 -3.21 8.25 1.69
N MET A 114 -3.22 7.53 0.57
CA MET A 114 -4.10 7.80 -0.56
C MET A 114 -5.58 7.63 -0.16
N MET A 115 -5.94 6.55 0.52
CA MET A 115 -7.32 6.32 0.98
C MET A 115 -7.76 7.27 2.10
N ALA A 116 -6.84 7.84 2.88
CA ALA A 116 -7.16 8.81 3.93
C ALA A 116 -7.34 10.23 3.37
N ARG A 117 -6.68 10.56 2.26
CA ARG A 117 -6.74 11.87 1.60
C ARG A 117 -7.68 11.92 0.41
N ILE A 118 -8.38 10.82 0.13
CA ILE A 118 -9.40 10.77 -0.91
C ILE A 118 -10.67 11.47 -0.40
N SER A 119 -10.87 12.70 -0.84
CA SER A 119 -12.04 13.52 -0.51
C SER A 119 -12.44 14.38 -1.70
#